data_AF-A2ICY4-F1
#
_entry.id   AF-A2ICY4-F1
#
_cell.length_a   1.000
_cell.length_b   1.000
_cell.length_c   1.000
_cell.angle_alpha   90.00
_cell.angle_beta   90.00
_cell.angle_gamma   90.00
#
_symmetry.space_group_name_H-M   'P 1'
#
loop_
_entity.id
_entity.type
_entity.pdbx_description
1 polymer ?
#
loop_
_entity_poly.entity_id
_entity_poly.type
_entity_poly.pdbx_seq_one_letter_code
_entity_poly.pdbx_strand_id
1 'polypeptide(L)'
;ANIDEVIRVIRQAPDPQSAREELMTRRWPAADVESLIRLIDDPRHRINDDLTYNLSEEQARAILELRLARLTALGRDEIGDELNKIGEEIKDYLDILSSRVRIQTIVKDELLAVRDEFGTPRRTEIVDGGLEMDDEDLIAREDMVVTVSHLGYIKRVPLTTYRAQRRGGKGRSGMT
;
A
#
# COMPACT_ATOMS: atom_id res chain seq x y z
N ALA A 1 -1.14 39.38 19.78
CA ALA A 1 -2.55 39.10 20.12
C ALA A 1 -2.66 38.71 21.60
N ASN A 2 -3.62 39.27 22.33
CA ASN A 2 -4.11 38.88 23.67
C ASN A 2 -3.12 38.69 24.85
N ILE A 3 -1.81 38.87 24.69
CA ILE A 3 -0.81 38.56 25.73
C ILE A 3 -1.03 39.34 27.04
N ASP A 4 -1.31 40.64 26.95
CA ASP A 4 -1.51 41.49 28.13
C ASP A 4 -2.76 41.06 28.92
N GLU A 5 -3.77 40.60 28.20
CA GLU A 5 -5.02 40.09 28.77
C GLU A 5 -4.80 38.73 29.46
N VAL A 6 -4.03 37.83 28.85
CA VAL A 6 -3.61 36.56 29.47
C VAL A 6 -2.80 36.83 30.74
N ILE A 7 -1.85 37.76 30.70
CA ILE A 7 -1.05 38.15 31.88
C ILE A 7 -1.96 38.74 32.96
N ARG A 8 -2.95 39.55 32.59
CA ARG A 8 -3.90 40.13 33.55
C ARG A 8 -4.68 39.05 34.29
N VAL A 9 -5.23 38.06 33.56
CA VAL A 9 -5.95 36.92 34.15
C VAL A 9 -5.04 36.16 35.12
N ILE A 10 -3.83 35.80 34.68
CA ILE A 10 -2.88 35.04 35.51
C ILE A 10 -2.48 35.82 36.78
N ARG A 11 -2.32 37.15 36.69
CA ARG A 11 -1.94 37.99 37.85
C ARG A 11 -3.07 38.26 38.84
N GLN A 12 -4.32 38.19 38.40
CA GLN A 12 -5.49 38.42 39.25
C GLN A 12 -5.98 37.15 39.92
N ALA A 13 -5.71 35.99 39.33
CA ALA A 13 -6.08 34.71 39.89
C ALA A 13 -5.32 34.40 41.21
N PRO A 14 -6.01 33.85 42.23
CA PRO A 14 -5.40 33.53 43.52
C PRO A 14 -4.45 32.32 43.46
N ASP A 15 -4.67 31.41 42.51
CA ASP A 15 -3.91 30.18 42.36
C ASP A 15 -3.93 29.69 40.89
N PRO A 16 -3.05 28.75 40.50
CA PRO A 16 -2.96 28.25 39.12
C PRO A 16 -4.22 27.53 38.62
N GLN A 17 -4.99 26.89 39.51
CA GLN A 17 -6.22 26.19 39.15
C GLN A 17 -7.28 27.21 38.72
N SER A 18 -7.47 28.25 39.53
CA SER A 18 -8.38 29.36 39.26
C SER A 18 -8.01 30.09 37.96
N ALA A 19 -6.70 30.35 37.74
CA ALA A 19 -6.22 30.96 36.50
C ALA A 19 -6.56 30.11 35.28
N ARG A 20 -6.36 28.81 35.37
CA ARG A 20 -6.65 27.86 34.29
C ARG A 20 -8.13 27.82 33.93
N GLU A 21 -9.00 27.72 34.94
CA GLU A 21 -10.46 27.73 34.74
C GLU A 21 -10.92 29.03 34.07
N GLU A 22 -10.36 30.17 34.47
CA GLU A 22 -10.68 31.45 33.85
C GLU A 22 -10.19 31.53 32.39
N LEU A 23 -8.98 31.07 32.10
CA LEU A 23 -8.44 30.99 30.73
C LEU A 23 -9.34 30.15 29.81
N MET A 24 -9.88 29.04 30.30
CA MET A 24 -10.76 28.14 29.54
C MET A 24 -12.16 28.73 29.29
N THR A 25 -12.74 29.33 30.33
CA THR A 25 -14.14 29.80 30.28
C THR A 25 -14.28 31.11 29.50
N ARG A 26 -13.22 31.94 29.49
CA ARG A 26 -13.20 33.21 28.79
C ARG A 26 -13.19 33.02 27.26
N ARG A 27 -13.90 33.90 26.56
CA ARG A 27 -13.90 34.01 25.10
C ARG A 27 -12.74 34.88 24.62
N TRP A 28 -11.83 34.31 23.84
CA TRP A 28 -10.65 34.99 23.30
C TRP A 28 -10.85 35.35 21.83
N PRO A 29 -10.54 36.58 21.37
CA PRO A 29 -10.57 36.91 19.95
C PRO A 29 -9.63 36.00 19.15
N ALA A 30 -10.14 35.37 18.08
CA ALA A 30 -9.43 34.34 17.34
C ALA A 30 -8.97 34.75 15.92
N ALA A 31 -9.16 36.01 15.53
CA ALA A 31 -8.94 36.49 14.15
C ALA A 31 -7.55 36.12 13.57
N ASP A 32 -6.49 36.22 14.37
CA ASP A 32 -5.12 35.97 13.91
C ASP A 32 -4.81 34.49 13.66
N VAL A 33 -5.57 33.57 14.27
CA VAL A 33 -5.33 32.11 14.23
C VAL A 33 -6.51 31.32 13.66
N GLU A 34 -7.54 32.03 13.19
CA GLU A 34 -8.79 31.44 12.69
C GLU A 34 -8.55 30.42 11.57
N SER A 35 -7.69 30.77 10.61
CA SER A 35 -7.39 29.91 9.46
C SER A 35 -6.80 28.56 9.88
N LEU A 36 -5.99 28.56 10.94
CA LEU A 36 -5.31 27.37 11.46
C LEU A 36 -6.26 26.52 12.30
N ILE A 37 -7.08 27.14 13.15
CA ILE A 37 -8.07 26.41 13.95
C ILE A 37 -9.08 25.70 13.02
N ARG A 38 -9.52 26.38 11.95
CA ARG A 38 -10.40 25.79 10.94
C ARG A 38 -9.72 24.67 10.15
N LEU A 39 -8.41 24.75 9.93
CA LEU A 39 -7.65 23.70 9.25
C LEU A 39 -7.53 22.43 10.10
N ILE A 40 -7.34 22.58 11.42
CA ILE A 40 -7.26 21.46 12.35
C ILE A 40 -8.64 20.78 12.52
N ASP A 41 -9.71 21.56 12.48
CA ASP A 41 -11.12 21.11 12.61
C ASP A 41 -11.35 20.16 13.81
N ASP A 42 -10.84 20.51 14.99
CA ASP A 42 -11.12 19.77 16.22
C ASP A 42 -12.64 19.87 16.54
N PRO A 43 -13.39 18.76 16.54
CA PRO A 43 -14.82 18.79 16.85
C PRO A 43 -15.14 19.22 18.29
N ARG A 44 -14.17 19.15 19.21
CA ARG A 44 -14.36 19.49 20.63
C ARG A 44 -14.15 20.97 20.91
N HIS A 45 -13.32 21.65 20.12
CA HIS A 45 -12.95 23.04 20.33
C HIS A 45 -13.02 23.80 19.01
N ARG A 46 -14.22 24.27 18.68
CA ARG A 46 -14.48 25.06 17.48
C ARG A 46 -14.48 26.55 17.80
N ILE A 47 -14.26 27.36 16.76
CA ILE A 47 -14.47 28.81 16.85
C ILE A 47 -15.96 29.05 17.07
N ASN A 48 -16.28 29.91 18.03
CA ASN A 48 -17.63 30.35 18.33
C ASN A 48 -18.17 31.24 17.19
N ASP A 49 -19.50 31.36 17.07
CA ASP A 49 -20.15 32.15 16.01
C ASP A 49 -19.75 33.66 16.02
N ASP A 50 -19.24 34.17 17.15
CA ASP A 50 -18.78 35.54 17.33
C ASP A 50 -17.28 35.76 17.07
N LEU A 51 -16.62 34.81 16.37
CA LEU A 51 -15.17 34.82 16.09
C LEU A 51 -14.28 34.79 17.34
N THR A 52 -14.81 34.22 18.43
CA THR A 52 -14.05 33.96 19.66
C THR A 52 -13.72 32.48 19.80
N TYR A 53 -12.76 32.17 20.65
CA TYR A 53 -12.31 30.81 20.93
C TYR A 53 -12.17 30.60 22.44
N ASN A 54 -12.59 29.42 22.89
CA ASN A 54 -12.43 28.95 24.27
C ASN A 54 -11.28 27.95 24.32
N LEU A 55 -10.33 28.17 25.23
CA LEU A 55 -9.14 27.31 25.35
C LEU A 55 -9.50 25.95 25.96
N SER A 56 -8.88 24.89 25.46
CA SER A 56 -8.95 23.57 26.09
C SER A 56 -8.12 23.53 27.38
N GLU A 57 -8.35 22.52 28.22
CA GLU A 57 -7.56 22.32 29.44
C GLU A 57 -6.07 22.15 29.15
N GLU A 58 -5.73 21.42 28.08
CA GLU A 58 -4.36 21.20 27.64
C GLU A 58 -3.70 22.49 27.17
N GLN A 59 -4.42 23.31 26.40
CA GLN A 59 -3.94 24.62 25.93
C GLN A 59 -3.70 25.58 27.10
N ALA A 60 -4.64 25.65 28.05
CA ALA A 60 -4.51 26.51 29.22
C ALA A 60 -3.34 26.07 30.12
N ARG A 61 -3.14 24.76 30.33
CA ARG A 61 -1.95 24.25 31.04
C ARG A 61 -0.66 24.62 30.31
N ALA A 62 -0.60 24.42 29.00
CA ALA A 62 0.59 24.77 28.22
C ALA A 62 0.95 26.26 28.33
N ILE A 63 -0.06 27.15 28.33
CA ILE A 63 0.15 28.59 28.54
C ILE A 63 0.75 28.88 29.91
N LEU A 64 0.26 28.25 30.98
CA LEU A 64 0.78 28.45 32.34
C LEU A 64 2.21 27.93 32.51
N GLU A 65 2.61 26.95 31.70
CA GLU A 65 3.96 26.38 31.70
C GLU A 65 4.96 27.16 30.81
N LEU A 66 4.49 28.16 30.05
CA LEU A 66 5.36 28.98 29.20
C LEU A 66 6.39 29.75 30.04
N ARG A 67 7.64 29.70 29.56
CA ARG A 67 8.74 30.50 30.12
C ARG A 67 8.76 31.88 29.46
N LEU A 68 9.08 32.92 30.23
CA LEU A 68 9.20 34.31 29.72
C LEU A 68 10.14 34.45 28.52
N ALA A 69 11.18 33.60 28.42
CA ALA A 69 12.09 33.57 27.27
C ALA A 69 11.39 33.29 25.93
N ARG A 70 10.26 32.56 25.95
CA ARG A 70 9.44 32.28 24.75
C ARG A 70 8.67 33.50 24.24
N LEU A 71 8.61 34.59 25.02
CA LEU A 71 7.93 35.84 24.61
C LEU A 71 8.83 36.77 23.78
N THR A 72 10.11 36.42 23.60
CA THR A 72 11.02 37.13 22.70
C THR A 72 10.52 37.08 21.26
N ALA A 73 10.94 38.03 20.42
CA ALA A 73 10.59 38.04 19.00
C ALA A 73 11.00 36.72 18.32
N LEU A 74 12.24 36.29 18.52
CA LEU A 74 12.76 35.04 17.98
C LEU A 74 11.92 33.83 18.41
N GLY A 75 11.59 33.70 19.69
CA GLY A 75 10.79 32.58 20.18
C GLY A 75 9.36 32.57 19.62
N ARG A 76 8.79 33.74 19.31
CA ARG A 76 7.48 33.85 18.65
C ARG A 76 7.58 33.49 17.18
N ASP A 77 8.60 33.96 16.49
CA ASP A 77 8.81 33.72 15.07
C ASP A 77 9.05 32.22 14.82
N GLU A 78 9.87 31.56 15.63
CA GLU A 78 10.09 30.10 15.59
C GLU A 78 8.78 29.31 15.70
N ILE A 79 7.92 29.66 16.66
CA ILE A 79 6.62 29.00 16.85
C ILE A 79 5.69 29.28 15.67
N GLY A 80 5.70 30.51 15.15
CA GLY A 80 4.91 30.89 13.98
C GLY A 80 5.32 30.11 12.73
N ASP A 81 6.62 29.96 12.50
CA ASP A 81 7.17 29.22 11.36
C ASP A 81 6.86 27.72 11.47
N GLU A 82 7.03 27.13 12.66
CA GLU A 82 6.67 25.73 12.92
C GLU A 82 5.18 25.49 12.70
N LEU A 83 4.33 26.38 13.21
CA LEU A 83 2.89 26.32 13.04
C LEU A 83 2.46 26.41 11.57
N ASN A 84 3.08 27.31 10.80
CA ASN A 84 2.82 27.44 9.36
C ASN A 84 3.24 26.17 8.61
N LYS A 85 4.43 25.63 8.91
CA LYS A 85 4.92 24.40 8.30
C LYS A 85 3.98 23.22 8.56
N ILE A 86 3.56 23.02 9.81
CA ILE A 86 2.58 21.97 10.16
C ILE A 86 1.26 22.20 9.41
N GLY A 87 0.81 23.45 9.28
CA GLY A 87 -0.37 23.79 8.50
C GLY A 87 -0.24 23.43 7.01
N GLU A 88 0.94 23.63 6.41
CA GLU A 88 1.20 23.19 5.03
C GLU A 88 1.20 21.67 4.89
N GLU A 89 1.81 20.95 5.83
CA GLU A 89 1.81 19.49 5.86
C GLU A 89 0.38 18.92 5.99
N ILE A 90 -0.45 19.48 6.88
CA ILE A 90 -1.86 19.08 7.03
C ILE A 90 -2.61 19.25 5.71
N LYS A 91 -2.46 20.41 5.04
CA LYS A 91 -3.10 20.65 3.73
C LYS A 91 -2.66 19.62 2.71
N ASP A 92 -1.37 19.30 2.66
CA ASP A 92 -0.83 18.33 1.74
C ASP A 92 -1.41 16.93 1.99
N TYR A 93 -1.41 16.48 3.24
CA TYR A 93 -1.96 15.18 3.62
C TYR A 93 -3.47 15.09 3.34
N LEU A 94 -4.24 16.13 3.62
CA LEU A 94 -5.67 16.16 3.30
C LEU A 94 -5.91 16.08 1.79
N ASP A 95 -5.10 16.77 0.98
CA ASP A 95 -5.20 16.69 -0.48
C ASP A 95 -4.86 15.28 -0.98
N ILE A 96 -3.83 14.62 -0.44
CA ILE A 96 -3.53 13.21 -0.70
C ILE A 96 -4.73 12.32 -0.35
N LEU A 97 -5.29 12.45 0.85
CA LEU A 97 -6.41 11.61 1.31
C LEU A 97 -7.69 11.83 0.49
N SER A 98 -7.91 13.05 0.00
CA SER A 98 -9.10 13.39 -0.80
C SER A 98 -9.04 12.88 -2.25
N SER A 99 -7.83 12.67 -2.79
CA SER A 99 -7.62 12.37 -4.20
C SER A 99 -7.08 10.96 -4.41
N ARG A 100 -7.95 10.05 -4.86
CA ARG A 100 -7.53 8.69 -5.25
C ARG A 100 -6.46 8.70 -6.34
N VAL A 101 -6.52 9.65 -7.27
CA VAL A 101 -5.51 9.80 -8.33
C VAL A 101 -4.15 10.13 -7.70
N ARG A 102 -4.10 11.06 -6.74
CA ARG A 102 -2.87 11.44 -6.05
C ARG A 102 -2.23 10.27 -5.31
N ILE A 103 -3.04 9.49 -4.58
CA ILE A 103 -2.58 8.26 -3.91
C ILE A 103 -1.95 7.28 -4.90
N GLN A 104 -2.62 7.01 -6.02
CA GLN A 104 -2.13 6.08 -7.03
C GLN A 104 -0.85 6.57 -7.71
N THR A 105 -0.72 7.88 -7.94
CA THR A 105 0.51 8.49 -8.45
C THR A 105 1.66 8.27 -7.48
N ILE A 106 1.48 8.58 -6.19
CA ILE A 106 2.51 8.38 -5.15
C ILE A 106 2.96 6.92 -5.13
N VAL A 107 2.01 5.98 -5.05
CA VAL A 107 2.33 4.54 -5.03
C VAL A 107 3.08 4.10 -6.28
N LYS A 108 2.66 4.58 -7.46
CA LYS A 108 3.32 4.24 -8.72
C LYS A 108 4.75 4.79 -8.74
N ASP A 109 4.95 6.03 -8.35
CA ASP A 109 6.25 6.69 -8.37
C ASP A 109 7.22 6.04 -7.38
N GLU A 110 6.73 5.66 -6.18
CA GLU A 110 7.51 4.89 -5.20
C GLU A 110 7.89 3.50 -5.73
N LEU A 111 6.97 2.77 -6.36
CA LEU A 111 7.27 1.47 -6.97
C LEU A 111 8.27 1.57 -8.12
N LEU A 112 8.21 2.64 -8.92
CA LEU A 112 9.19 2.91 -9.97
C LEU A 112 10.56 3.22 -9.37
N ALA A 113 10.63 4.03 -8.32
CA ALA A 113 11.88 4.31 -7.62
C ALA A 113 12.53 3.03 -7.08
N VAL A 114 11.75 2.13 -6.46
CA VAL A 114 12.23 0.83 -5.98
C VAL A 114 12.71 -0.05 -7.15
N ARG A 115 11.98 -0.11 -8.26
CA ARG A 115 12.41 -0.84 -9.46
C ARG A 115 13.74 -0.31 -9.99
N ASP A 116 13.91 1.00 -10.02
CA ASP A 116 15.09 1.65 -10.60
C ASP A 116 16.31 1.53 -9.67
N GLU A 117 16.10 1.54 -8.35
CA GLU A 117 17.17 1.37 -7.36
C GLU A 117 17.62 -0.09 -7.22
N PHE A 118 16.68 -1.06 -7.28
CA PHE A 118 16.97 -2.46 -6.96
C PHE A 118 16.77 -3.45 -8.12
N GLY A 119 16.41 -2.96 -9.31
CA GLY A 119 16.16 -3.79 -10.49
C GLY A 119 17.41 -4.52 -10.97
N THR A 120 17.34 -5.84 -11.07
CA THR A 120 18.39 -6.66 -11.69
C THR A 120 17.84 -7.42 -12.90
N PRO A 121 18.66 -7.65 -13.94
CA PRO A 121 18.22 -8.42 -15.10
C PRO A 121 17.89 -9.86 -14.69
N ARG A 122 16.93 -10.47 -15.38
CA ARG A 122 16.55 -11.86 -15.15
C ARG A 122 17.76 -12.76 -15.43
N ARG A 123 18.11 -13.61 -14.45
CA ARG A 123 19.24 -14.54 -14.57
C ARG A 123 18.89 -15.84 -15.30
N THR A 124 17.61 -16.19 -15.35
CA THR A 124 17.11 -17.43 -15.95
C THR A 124 16.41 -17.15 -17.26
N GLU A 125 16.59 -18.04 -18.23
CA GLU A 125 15.85 -18.01 -19.48
C GLU A 125 14.52 -18.76 -19.33
N ILE A 126 13.47 -18.29 -20.01
CA ILE A 126 12.22 -19.05 -20.15
C ILE A 126 12.28 -19.66 -21.55
N VAL A 127 12.47 -20.97 -21.61
CA VAL A 127 12.38 -21.74 -22.85
C VAL A 127 10.96 -22.25 -22.99
N ASP A 128 10.42 -22.22 -24.22
CA ASP A 128 9.18 -22.92 -24.51
C ASP A 128 9.39 -24.42 -24.30
N GLY A 129 8.36 -25.12 -23.83
CA GLY A 129 8.43 -26.51 -23.33
C GLY A 129 9.16 -27.47 -24.29
N GLY A 130 9.84 -28.46 -23.72
CA GLY A 130 10.59 -29.49 -24.44
C GLY A 130 9.72 -30.29 -25.42
N LEU A 131 10.40 -31.09 -26.28
CA LEU A 131 9.83 -31.95 -27.33
C LEU A 131 8.35 -32.26 -27.05
N GLU A 132 7.45 -31.74 -27.89
CA GLU A 132 6.08 -32.23 -27.98
C GLU A 132 6.18 -33.75 -28.18
N MET A 133 6.17 -34.49 -27.08
CA MET A 133 6.11 -35.94 -27.09
C MET A 133 4.63 -36.25 -27.19
N ASP A 134 4.23 -36.70 -28.36
CA ASP A 134 2.91 -37.26 -28.53
C ASP A 134 2.84 -38.60 -27.77
N ASP A 135 1.65 -39.00 -27.32
CA ASP A 135 1.46 -40.28 -26.60
C ASP A 135 1.97 -41.47 -27.44
N GLU A 136 1.97 -41.34 -28.78
CA GLU A 136 2.53 -42.30 -29.74
C GLU A 136 4.05 -42.49 -29.62
N ASP A 137 4.81 -41.48 -29.21
CA ASP A 137 6.26 -41.58 -29.02
C ASP A 137 6.64 -42.45 -27.82
N LEU A 138 5.70 -42.73 -26.92
CA LEU A 138 5.85 -43.65 -25.80
C LEU A 138 5.65 -45.12 -26.22
N ILE A 139 5.12 -45.37 -27.42
CA ILE A 139 4.90 -46.73 -27.92
C ILE A 139 6.22 -47.31 -28.43
N ALA A 140 6.64 -48.42 -27.84
CA ALA A 140 7.87 -49.11 -28.23
C ALA A 140 7.84 -49.50 -29.73
N ARG A 141 8.92 -49.16 -30.44
CA ARG A 141 9.08 -49.54 -31.85
C ARG A 141 9.40 -51.03 -31.96
N GLU A 142 8.53 -51.77 -32.64
CA GLU A 142 8.71 -53.20 -32.91
C GLU A 142 8.63 -53.48 -34.41
N ASP A 143 9.51 -54.36 -34.91
CA ASP A 143 9.42 -54.84 -36.28
C ASP A 143 8.23 -55.80 -36.42
N MET A 144 7.30 -55.46 -37.31
CA MET A 144 6.04 -56.20 -37.49
C MET A 144 5.93 -56.72 -38.92
N VAL A 145 5.35 -57.92 -39.06
CA VAL A 145 4.91 -58.46 -40.34
C VAL A 145 3.40 -58.28 -40.45
N VAL A 146 2.97 -57.52 -41.47
CA VAL A 146 1.56 -57.34 -41.82
C VAL A 146 1.25 -58.22 -43.02
N THR A 147 0.27 -59.11 -42.85
CA THR A 147 -0.19 -60.00 -43.93
C THR A 147 -1.60 -59.63 -44.33
N VAL A 148 -1.84 -59.55 -45.65
CA VAL A 148 -3.14 -59.26 -46.26
C VAL A 148 -3.54 -60.46 -47.11
N SER A 149 -4.73 -61.00 -46.87
CA SER A 149 -5.28 -62.11 -47.65
C SER A 149 -6.07 -61.63 -48.87
N HIS A 150 -6.29 -62.51 -49.85
CA HIS A 150 -7.09 -62.21 -51.03
C HIS A 150 -8.56 -61.86 -50.70
N LEU A 151 -9.09 -62.39 -49.58
CA LEU A 151 -10.43 -62.07 -49.07
C LEU A 151 -10.47 -60.79 -48.21
N GLY A 152 -9.36 -60.05 -48.11
CA GLY A 152 -9.30 -58.76 -47.41
C GLY A 152 -8.98 -58.84 -45.91
N TYR A 153 -8.76 -60.02 -45.32
CA TYR A 153 -8.31 -60.12 -43.92
C TYR A 153 -6.89 -59.57 -43.74
N ILE A 154 -6.71 -58.75 -42.70
CA ILE A 154 -5.44 -58.13 -42.32
C ILE A 154 -5.04 -58.62 -40.93
N LYS A 155 -3.77 -59.06 -40.77
CA LYS A 155 -3.20 -59.45 -39.48
C LYS A 155 -1.79 -58.88 -39.31
N ARG A 156 -1.51 -58.33 -38.12
CA ARG A 156 -0.15 -57.96 -37.66
C ARG A 156 0.41 -58.99 -36.69
N VAL A 157 1.68 -59.35 -36.84
CA VAL A 157 2.43 -60.20 -35.89
C VAL A 157 3.87 -59.70 -35.75
N PRO A 158 4.48 -59.73 -34.56
CA PRO A 158 5.90 -59.39 -34.40
C PRO A 158 6.79 -60.25 -35.29
N LEU A 159 7.81 -59.66 -35.90
CA LEU A 159 8.74 -60.35 -36.79
C LEU A 159 9.43 -61.53 -36.10
N THR A 160 9.75 -61.39 -34.81
CA THR A 160 10.33 -62.45 -33.97
C THR A 160 9.44 -63.69 -33.88
N THR A 161 8.12 -63.51 -33.95
CA THR A 161 7.13 -64.59 -33.90
C THR A 161 6.80 -65.12 -35.30
N TYR A 162 7.01 -64.31 -36.33
CA TYR A 162 6.74 -64.68 -37.72
C TYR A 162 7.80 -65.61 -38.28
N ARG A 163 7.37 -66.76 -38.79
CA ARG A 163 8.23 -67.70 -39.50
C ARG A 163 7.70 -67.87 -40.91
N ALA A 164 8.52 -67.60 -41.92
CA ALA A 164 8.15 -67.77 -43.32
C ALA A 164 7.91 -69.26 -43.62
N GLN A 165 6.64 -69.65 -43.74
CA GLN A 165 6.25 -71.01 -44.12
C GLN A 165 5.96 -71.03 -45.62
N ARG A 166 6.90 -71.55 -46.43
CA ARG A 166 6.82 -71.66 -47.91
C ARG A 166 5.78 -72.67 -48.43
N ARG A 167 4.78 -73.06 -47.64
CA ARG A 167 3.73 -74.00 -48.05
C ARG A 167 2.36 -73.42 -47.72
N GLY A 168 1.57 -73.19 -48.75
CA GLY A 168 0.18 -72.78 -48.63
C GLY A 168 -0.60 -73.70 -47.69
N GLY A 169 -1.20 -73.09 -46.67
CA GLY A 169 -2.30 -73.64 -45.88
C GLY A 169 -2.15 -75.05 -45.31
N LYS A 170 -1.33 -75.24 -44.27
CA LYS A 170 -1.63 -76.17 -43.17
C LYS A 170 -1.15 -75.57 -41.85
N GLY A 171 -2.08 -75.42 -40.91
CA GLY A 171 -1.86 -74.79 -39.60
C GLY A 171 -0.81 -75.51 -38.75
N ARG A 172 -0.34 -74.82 -37.70
CA ARG A 172 0.56 -75.40 -36.70
C ARG A 172 -0.18 -76.53 -35.97
N SER A 173 0.26 -77.77 -36.15
CA SER A 173 -0.05 -78.82 -35.18
C SER A 173 0.79 -78.58 -33.92
N GLY A 174 0.12 -78.44 -32.78
CA GLY A 174 0.73 -78.55 -31.46
C GLY A 174 0.53 -77.32 -30.59
N MET A 175 -0.61 -77.29 -29.89
CA MET A 175 -0.71 -76.73 -28.56
C MET A 175 -0.35 -77.88 -27.59
N THR A 176 0.73 -77.68 -26.84
CA THR A 176 0.98 -78.21 -25.49
C THR A 176 1.77 -77.14 -24.76
#